data_AF-A0A2N8C647-F1
#
_entry.id   AF-A0A2N8C647-F1
#
_cell.length_a   1.000
_cell.length_b   1.000
_cell.length_c   1.000
_cell.angle_alpha   90.00
_cell.angle_beta   90.00
_cell.angle_gamma   90.00
#
_symmetry.space_group_name_H-M   'P 1'
#
loop_
_entity.id
_entity.type
_entity.pdbx_description
1 polymer ?
#
loop_
_entity_poly.entity_id
_entity_poly.type
_entity_poly.pdbx_seq_one_letter_code
_entity_poly.pdbx_strand_id
1 'polypeptide(L)'
;MSELPKSGTGHDDVTRKKIHAAVAARNLASASNNTKWDELINHFRQLQGWRPSYRFKSVTGYISGWDVEWFYHLPFPFASVEWFDIGLLEAAPSKGRLLARTTIDHTDEISKVVAHIGFEFDVRADVLRIWGYIPKSYEDFPPV
;
A
#
# COMPACT_ATOMS: atom_id res chain seq x y z
N MET A 1 3.36 -19.33 -18.67
CA MET A 1 3.77 -18.34 -17.64
C MET A 1 2.65 -18.29 -16.62
N SER A 2 2.96 -18.38 -15.32
CA SER A 2 1.94 -18.21 -14.28
C SER A 2 1.46 -16.76 -14.30
N GLU A 3 0.14 -16.54 -14.25
CA GLU A 3 -0.42 -15.20 -14.12
C GLU A 3 -0.01 -14.62 -12.75
N LEU A 4 0.39 -13.35 -12.71
CA LEU A 4 0.76 -12.68 -11.44
C LEU A 4 -0.49 -12.51 -10.57
N PRO A 5 -0.38 -12.61 -9.23
CA PRO A 5 -1.51 -12.45 -8.34
C PRO A 5 -2.09 -11.03 -8.46
N LYS A 6 -3.43 -10.94 -8.42
CA LYS A 6 -4.20 -9.69 -8.45
C LYS A 6 -4.74 -9.41 -7.05
N SER A 7 -5.26 -8.21 -6.81
CA SER A 7 -5.80 -7.77 -5.52
C SER A 7 -6.80 -8.76 -4.89
N GLY A 8 -7.57 -9.47 -5.72
CA GLY A 8 -8.50 -10.54 -5.34
C GLY A 8 -7.95 -11.97 -5.33
N THR A 9 -6.64 -12.18 -5.30
CA THR A 9 -6.05 -13.51 -5.11
C THR A 9 -6.14 -13.93 -3.62
N GLY A 10 -6.26 -15.23 -3.32
CA GLY A 10 -6.28 -15.73 -1.94
C GLY A 10 -7.65 -15.71 -1.23
N HIS A 11 -8.76 -15.61 -1.99
CA HIS A 11 -10.12 -15.61 -1.45
C HIS A 11 -10.68 -17.03 -1.19
N ASP A 12 -10.13 -17.77 -0.23
CA ASP A 12 -10.85 -18.91 0.31
C ASP A 12 -12.02 -18.46 1.24
N ASP A 13 -12.99 -19.34 1.45
CA ASP A 13 -14.19 -19.03 2.25
C ASP A 13 -13.88 -18.68 3.71
N VAL A 14 -12.83 -19.25 4.29
CA VAL A 14 -12.42 -19.00 5.67
C VAL A 14 -11.84 -17.59 5.77
N THR A 15 -10.94 -17.22 4.86
CA THR A 15 -10.34 -15.89 4.76
C THR A 15 -11.40 -14.83 4.53
N ARG A 16 -12.35 -15.05 3.62
CA ARG A 16 -13.47 -14.13 3.37
C ARG A 16 -14.31 -13.91 4.64
N LYS A 17 -14.73 -14.99 5.32
CA LYS A 17 -15.52 -14.89 6.56
C LYS A 17 -14.79 -14.12 7.66
N LYS A 18 -13.47 -14.33 7.82
CA LYS A 18 -12.65 -13.60 8.79
C LYS A 18 -12.62 -12.10 8.49
N ILE A 19 -12.41 -11.71 7.24
CA ILE A 19 -12.41 -10.30 6.82
C ILE A 19 -13.78 -9.67 7.10
N HIS A 20 -14.87 -10.30 6.65
CA HIS A 20 -16.22 -9.79 6.87
C HIS A 20 -16.56 -9.66 8.36
N ALA A 21 -16.17 -10.62 9.18
CA ALA A 21 -16.40 -10.55 10.62
C ALA A 21 -15.63 -9.37 11.26
N ALA A 22 -14.36 -9.16 10.89
CA ALA A 22 -13.56 -8.06 11.40
C ALA A 22 -14.11 -6.68 10.97
N VAL A 23 -14.51 -6.56 9.70
CA VAL A 23 -15.13 -5.35 9.13
C VAL A 23 -16.44 -5.03 9.86
N ALA A 24 -17.32 -6.02 10.03
CA ALA A 24 -18.60 -5.84 10.71
C ALA A 24 -18.43 -5.50 12.20
N ALA A 25 -17.55 -6.21 12.91
CA ALA A 25 -17.29 -5.97 14.34
C ALA A 25 -16.77 -4.55 14.62
N ARG A 26 -16.06 -3.96 13.66
CA ARG A 26 -15.47 -2.62 13.76
C ARG A 26 -16.28 -1.53 13.03
N ASN A 27 -17.42 -1.89 12.46
CA ASN A 27 -18.28 -1.01 11.66
C ASN A 27 -17.52 -0.24 10.56
N LEU A 28 -16.64 -0.95 9.84
CA LEU A 28 -15.83 -0.37 8.77
C LEU A 28 -16.63 -0.34 7.46
N ALA A 29 -16.58 0.79 6.74
CA ALA A 29 -17.11 0.90 5.38
C ALA A 29 -15.96 0.94 4.37
N SER A 30 -16.13 0.27 3.22
CA SER A 30 -15.09 0.18 2.19
C SER A 30 -14.88 1.55 1.53
N ALA A 31 -13.62 2.01 1.46
CA ALA A 31 -13.20 3.22 0.74
C ALA A 31 -12.52 2.90 -0.60
N SER A 32 -12.08 1.65 -0.77
CA SER A 32 -11.45 1.14 -1.99
C SER A 32 -12.13 -0.15 -2.49
N ASN A 33 -11.71 -0.62 -3.66
CA ASN A 33 -12.17 -1.86 -4.29
C ASN A 33 -11.04 -2.51 -5.11
N ASN A 34 -11.28 -3.73 -5.59
CA ASN A 34 -10.27 -4.48 -6.35
C ASN A 34 -9.80 -3.77 -7.62
N THR A 35 -10.66 -3.00 -8.29
CA THR A 35 -10.26 -2.23 -9.48
C THR A 35 -9.17 -1.22 -9.16
N LYS A 36 -9.38 -0.38 -8.14
CA LYS A 36 -8.37 0.59 -7.70
C LYS A 36 -7.07 -0.09 -7.27
N TRP A 37 -7.18 -1.18 -6.51
CA TRP A 37 -6.01 -1.94 -6.06
C TRP A 37 -5.25 -2.58 -7.23
N ASP A 38 -5.95 -3.17 -8.20
CA ASP A 38 -5.31 -3.76 -9.38
C ASP A 38 -4.60 -2.70 -10.23
N GLU A 39 -5.18 -1.50 -10.38
CA GLU A 39 -4.54 -0.38 -11.07
C GLU A 39 -3.25 0.06 -10.37
N LEU A 40 -3.27 0.19 -9.03
CA LEU A 40 -2.09 0.51 -8.23
C LEU A 40 -0.97 -0.53 -8.40
N ILE A 41 -1.33 -1.80 -8.25
CA ILE A 41 -0.40 -2.93 -8.36
C ILE A 41 0.22 -2.97 -9.76
N ASN A 42 -0.60 -2.82 -10.80
CA ASN A 42 -0.14 -2.84 -12.18
C ASN A 42 0.80 -1.67 -12.47
N HIS A 43 0.48 -0.46 -11.99
CA HIS A 43 1.34 0.72 -12.12
C HIS A 43 2.75 0.46 -11.58
N PHE A 44 2.88 0.04 -10.32
CA PHE A 44 4.19 -0.19 -9.70
C PHE A 44 4.93 -1.40 -10.27
N ARG A 45 4.23 -2.44 -10.74
CA ARG A 45 4.86 -3.57 -11.43
C ARG A 45 5.49 -3.17 -12.77
N GLN A 46 4.88 -2.20 -13.47
CA GLN A 46 5.36 -1.72 -14.77
C GLN A 46 6.56 -0.77 -14.68
N LEU A 47 6.81 -0.15 -13.52
CA LEU A 47 7.99 0.70 -13.32
C LEU A 47 9.28 -0.04 -13.66
N GLN A 48 10.17 0.67 -14.36
CA GLN A 48 11.51 0.21 -14.67
C GLN A 48 12.48 0.84 -13.67
N GLY A 49 13.13 0.01 -12.84
CA GLY A 49 14.06 0.48 -11.80
C GLY A 49 13.44 0.44 -10.40
N TRP A 50 13.48 1.57 -9.70
CA TRP A 50 13.00 1.68 -8.33
C TRP A 50 11.50 1.41 -8.23
N ARG A 51 11.12 0.74 -7.15
CA ARG A 51 9.73 0.58 -6.70
C ARG A 51 9.67 1.02 -5.25
N PRO A 52 8.62 1.75 -4.86
CA PRO A 52 8.52 2.24 -3.48
C PRO A 52 8.40 1.08 -2.51
N SER A 53 8.90 1.27 -1.28
CA SER A 53 8.56 0.37 -0.20
C SER A 53 7.08 0.53 0.16
N TYR A 54 6.47 -0.52 0.69
CA TYR A 54 5.12 -0.49 1.19
C TYR A 54 5.00 -1.22 2.52
N ARG A 55 3.93 -0.92 3.25
CA ARG A 55 3.45 -1.73 4.37
C ARG A 55 1.94 -1.57 4.47
N PHE A 56 1.28 -2.38 5.27
CA PHE A 56 -0.17 -2.32 5.40
C PHE A 56 -0.63 -2.68 6.80
N LYS A 57 -1.86 -2.28 7.12
CA LYS A 57 -2.62 -2.83 8.23
C LYS A 57 -3.78 -3.65 7.71
N SER A 58 -3.95 -4.83 8.28
CA SER A 58 -5.13 -5.67 8.08
C SER A 58 -6.30 -5.19 8.95
N VAL A 59 -7.53 -5.36 8.47
CA VAL A 59 -8.76 -5.19 9.25
C VAL A 59 -8.80 -6.07 10.50
N THR A 60 -7.99 -7.12 10.57
CA THR A 60 -7.80 -7.98 11.75
C THR A 60 -6.83 -7.41 12.79
N GLY A 61 -6.23 -6.24 12.53
CA GLY A 61 -5.34 -5.52 13.46
C GLY A 61 -3.85 -5.76 13.26
N TYR A 62 -3.44 -6.67 12.38
CA TYR A 62 -2.02 -6.89 12.08
C TYR A 62 -1.45 -5.73 11.26
N ILE A 63 -0.30 -5.19 11.67
CA ILE A 63 0.48 -4.20 10.93
C ILE A 63 1.76 -4.87 10.43
N SER A 64 2.03 -4.78 9.12
CA SER A 64 3.23 -5.35 8.52
C SER A 64 4.46 -4.47 8.74
N GLY A 65 5.65 -5.09 8.63
CA GLY A 65 6.87 -4.33 8.33
C GLY A 65 6.85 -3.76 6.91
N TRP A 66 7.88 -2.99 6.58
CA TRP A 66 8.13 -2.50 5.23
C TRP A 66 8.69 -3.59 4.32
N ASP A 67 8.15 -3.72 3.12
CA ASP A 67 8.63 -4.59 2.04
C ASP A 67 8.77 -3.77 0.74
N VAL A 68 9.50 -4.29 -0.23
CA VAL A 68 9.72 -3.70 -1.57
C VAL A 68 9.31 -4.64 -2.71
N GLU A 69 8.85 -5.86 -2.39
CA GLU A 69 8.49 -6.86 -3.38
C GLU A 69 7.02 -6.70 -3.85
N TRP A 70 6.82 -6.16 -5.04
CA TRP A 70 5.48 -5.87 -5.60
C TRP A 70 4.83 -6.99 -6.43
N PHE A 71 5.49 -8.13 -6.62
CA PHE A 71 4.99 -9.22 -7.47
C PHE A 71 4.25 -10.28 -6.65
N TYR A 72 4.74 -10.66 -5.48
CA TYR A 72 4.24 -11.81 -4.73
C TYR A 72 4.00 -11.55 -3.24
N HIS A 73 4.61 -10.53 -2.64
CA HIS A 73 4.51 -10.30 -1.19
C HIS A 73 3.41 -9.30 -0.79
N LEU A 74 2.63 -8.82 -1.75
CA LEU A 74 1.53 -7.90 -1.47
C LEU A 74 0.44 -8.58 -0.62
N PRO A 75 -0.36 -7.82 0.14
CA PRO A 75 -1.35 -8.34 1.08
C PRO A 75 -2.60 -8.90 0.40
N PHE A 76 -2.45 -10.00 -0.32
CA PHE A 76 -3.57 -10.68 -0.96
C PHE A 76 -4.39 -11.48 0.07
N PRO A 77 -5.72 -11.35 0.08
CA PRO A 77 -6.52 -10.40 -0.70
C PRO A 77 -6.52 -8.98 -0.11
N PHE A 78 -6.52 -7.97 -0.97
CA PHE A 78 -6.55 -6.55 -0.56
C PHE A 78 -7.86 -6.15 0.11
N ALA A 79 -8.92 -6.97 0.01
CA ALA A 79 -10.11 -6.80 0.83
C ALA A 79 -9.81 -6.83 2.34
N SER A 80 -8.68 -7.40 2.76
CA SER A 80 -8.22 -7.38 4.15
C SER A 80 -7.53 -6.07 4.56
N VAL A 81 -7.17 -5.19 3.63
CA VAL A 81 -6.33 -4.03 3.89
C VAL A 81 -7.16 -2.86 4.43
N GLU A 82 -6.94 -2.49 5.68
CA GLU A 82 -7.51 -1.31 6.33
C GLU A 82 -6.86 -0.02 5.82
N TRP A 83 -5.53 0.01 5.81
CA TRP A 83 -4.72 1.05 5.18
C TRP A 83 -3.44 0.47 4.58
N PHE A 84 -2.90 1.17 3.58
CA PHE A 84 -1.71 0.80 2.83
C PHE A 84 -0.79 2.01 2.73
N ASP A 85 0.42 1.90 3.26
CA ASP A 85 1.43 2.95 3.25
C ASP A 85 2.43 2.71 2.12
N ILE A 86 2.87 3.79 1.48
CA ILE A 86 3.88 3.82 0.43
C ILE A 86 4.98 4.78 0.87
N GLY A 87 6.23 4.31 0.84
CA GLY A 87 7.41 5.14 1.10
C GLY A 87 7.74 6.00 -0.12
N LEU A 88 8.03 7.27 0.10
CA LEU A 88 8.15 8.28 -0.96
C LEU A 88 9.59 8.59 -1.37
N LEU A 89 10.58 8.06 -0.64
CA LEU A 89 12.00 8.37 -0.85
C LEU A 89 12.76 7.19 -1.44
N GLU A 90 13.40 7.43 -2.58
CA GLU A 90 14.41 6.53 -3.15
C GLU A 90 15.80 6.92 -2.61
N ALA A 91 16.59 5.92 -2.18
CA ALA A 91 17.99 6.15 -1.88
C ALA A 91 18.78 6.31 -3.19
N ALA A 92 19.30 7.51 -3.46
CA ALA A 92 20.07 7.76 -4.67
C ALA A 92 21.36 6.90 -4.71
N PRO A 93 21.87 6.57 -5.91
CA PRO A 93 23.12 5.84 -6.06
C PRO A 93 24.27 6.49 -5.27
N SER A 94 25.04 5.66 -4.56
CA SER A 94 26.19 6.14 -3.79
C SER A 94 27.23 6.77 -4.72
N LYS A 95 27.60 8.03 -4.44
CA LYS A 95 28.68 8.74 -5.14
C LYS A 95 30.07 8.45 -4.52
N GLY A 96 30.16 7.48 -3.61
CA GLY A 96 31.37 7.13 -2.87
C GLY A 96 31.11 7.06 -1.36
N ARG A 97 31.93 6.29 -0.64
CA ARG A 97 31.70 5.92 0.78
C ARG A 97 31.70 7.11 1.76
N LEU A 98 32.31 8.24 1.37
CA LEU A 98 32.46 9.43 2.23
C LEU A 98 31.42 10.52 1.97
N LEU A 99 30.62 10.40 0.90
CA LEU A 99 29.58 11.38 0.60
C LEU A 99 28.27 10.97 1.26
N ALA A 100 27.55 11.95 1.80
CA ALA A 100 26.22 11.73 2.35
C ALA A 100 25.32 11.09 1.28
N ARG A 101 24.54 10.08 1.68
CA ARG A 101 23.48 9.54 0.83
C ARG A 101 22.49 10.65 0.54
N THR A 102 22.16 10.79 -0.72
CA THR A 102 21.08 11.69 -1.17
C THR A 102 19.84 10.85 -1.39
N THR A 103 18.68 11.49 -1.28
CA THR A 103 17.39 10.87 -1.55
C THR A 103 16.74 11.55 -2.75
N ILE A 104 16.01 10.77 -3.54
CA ILE A 104 15.13 11.28 -4.59
C ILE A 104 13.71 11.22 -4.02
N ASP A 105 13.01 12.35 -4.08
CA ASP A 105 11.65 12.47 -3.57
C ASP A 105 10.63 12.24 -4.69
N HIS A 106 9.80 11.21 -4.53
CA HIS A 106 8.75 10.81 -5.47
C HIS A 106 7.35 11.23 -5.01
N THR A 107 7.23 12.10 -4.00
CA THR A 107 5.94 12.54 -3.43
C THR A 107 4.95 12.99 -4.52
N ASP A 108 5.38 13.89 -5.41
CA ASP A 108 4.51 14.44 -6.45
C ASP A 108 4.07 13.38 -7.47
N GLU A 109 4.99 12.50 -7.88
CA GLU A 109 4.71 11.45 -8.87
C GLU A 109 3.71 10.44 -8.32
N ILE A 110 3.99 9.90 -7.13
CA ILE A 110 3.16 8.87 -6.50
C ILE A 110 1.80 9.47 -6.11
N SER A 111 1.76 10.69 -5.56
CA SER A 111 0.50 11.35 -5.21
C SER A 111 -0.41 11.56 -6.42
N LYS A 112 0.16 11.93 -7.58
CA LYS A 112 -0.61 12.08 -8.84
C LYS A 112 -1.22 10.75 -9.27
N VAL A 113 -0.47 9.65 -9.18
CA VAL A 113 -0.95 8.31 -9.54
C VAL A 113 -2.09 7.88 -8.62
N VAL A 114 -1.90 8.00 -7.31
CA VAL A 114 -2.90 7.60 -6.31
C VAL A 114 -4.17 8.45 -6.43
N ALA A 115 -4.03 9.76 -6.65
CA ALA A 115 -5.15 10.65 -6.90
C ALA A 115 -5.88 10.32 -8.21
N HIS A 116 -5.15 10.01 -9.28
CA HIS A 116 -5.72 9.65 -10.58
C HIS A 116 -6.57 8.37 -10.52
N ILE A 117 -6.12 7.36 -9.78
CA ILE A 117 -6.87 6.11 -9.54
C ILE A 117 -8.11 6.38 -8.64
N GLY A 118 -8.12 7.51 -7.93
CA GLY A 118 -9.25 7.94 -7.10
C GLY A 118 -9.27 7.31 -5.72
N PHE A 119 -8.10 7.06 -5.12
CA PHE A 119 -8.01 6.61 -3.74
C PHE A 119 -8.29 7.74 -2.74
N GLU A 120 -8.78 7.36 -1.56
CA GLU A 120 -8.71 8.20 -0.37
C GLU A 120 -7.31 8.08 0.23
N PHE A 121 -6.56 9.20 0.30
CA PHE A 121 -5.18 9.19 0.81
C PHE A 121 -4.77 10.50 1.50
N ASP A 122 -3.66 10.46 2.22
CA ASP A 122 -2.97 11.60 2.83
C ASP A 122 -1.46 11.37 2.78
N VAL A 123 -0.68 12.45 2.85
CA VAL A 123 0.79 12.41 2.79
C VAL A 123 1.34 13.10 4.04
N ARG A 124 2.22 12.41 4.76
CA ARG A 124 2.90 12.97 5.93
C ARG A 124 4.35 12.50 5.97
N ALA A 125 5.25 13.45 6.22
CA ALA A 125 6.68 13.22 6.12
C ALA A 125 7.03 12.52 4.79
N ASP A 126 7.61 11.33 4.85
CA ASP A 126 8.03 10.50 3.73
C ASP A 126 7.07 9.35 3.41
N VAL A 127 5.83 9.40 3.91
CA VAL A 127 4.83 8.34 3.76
C VAL A 127 3.53 8.86 3.14
N LEU A 128 3.06 8.18 2.10
CA LEU A 128 1.70 8.32 1.59
C LEU A 128 0.84 7.16 2.12
N ARG A 129 -0.28 7.46 2.78
CA ARG A 129 -1.23 6.46 3.28
C ARG A 129 -2.49 6.45 2.43
N ILE A 130 -2.84 5.27 1.91
CA ILE A 130 -4.12 4.97 1.26
C ILE A 130 -5.04 4.28 2.25
N TRP A 131 -6.31 4.69 2.34
CA TRP A 131 -7.31 3.98 3.14
C TRP A 131 -8.10 2.99 2.30
N GLY A 132 -8.08 1.72 2.72
CA GLY A 132 -8.98 0.68 2.20
C GLY A 132 -10.36 0.75 2.85
N TYR A 133 -10.43 1.20 4.11
CA TYR A 133 -11.65 1.34 4.89
C TYR A 133 -11.72 2.67 5.65
N ILE A 134 -12.95 3.09 5.95
CA ILE A 134 -13.29 4.21 6.84
C ILE A 134 -14.08 3.71 8.07
N PRO A 135 -14.00 4.39 9.24
CA PRO A 135 -13.30 5.64 9.50
C PRO A 135 -11.77 5.53 9.36
N LYS A 136 -11.15 6.65 8.95
CA LYS A 136 -9.70 6.71 8.69
C LYS A 136 -8.92 6.38 9.96
N SER A 137 -8.07 5.36 9.89
CA SER A 137 -7.13 5.04 10.95
C SER A 137 -5.78 5.72 10.70
N TYR A 138 -5.34 6.47 11.71
CA TYR A 138 -4.06 7.18 11.73
C TYR A 138 -3.01 6.44 12.59
N GLU A 139 -3.32 5.21 13.01
CA GLU A 139 -2.39 4.38 13.78
C GLU A 139 -1.09 4.16 13.01
N ASP A 140 0.03 4.43 13.68
CA ASP A 140 1.38 4.32 13.11
C ASP A 140 1.61 5.21 11.87
N PHE A 141 0.77 6.24 11.65
CA PHE A 141 1.02 7.26 10.63
C PHE A 141 1.86 8.40 11.22
N PRO A 142 2.78 9.02 10.46
CA PRO A 142 3.54 10.16 10.97
C PRO A 142 2.63 11.28 11.52
N PRO A 143 3.05 11.99 12.58
CA PRO A 143 2.31 13.14 13.09
C PRO A 143 2.30 14.30 12.07
N VAL A 144 1.36 15.23 12.26
CA VAL A 144 1.26 16.49 11.50
C VAL A 144 2.22 17.53 12.07
#